data_AF-A0A7V4QDW6-F1
#
_entry.id   AF-A0A7V4QDW6-F1
#
_cell.length_a   1.000
_cell.length_b   1.000
_cell.length_c   1.000
_cell.angle_alpha   90.00
_cell.angle_beta   90.00
_cell.angle_gamma   90.00
#
_symmetry.space_group_name_H-M   'P 1'
#
loop_
_entity.id
_entity.type
_entity.pdbx_description
1 polymer ?
#
loop_
_entity_poly.entity_id
_entity_poly.type
_entity_poly.pdbx_seq_one_letter_code
_entity_poly.pdbx_strand_id
1 'polypeptide(L)'
;MILPKRLFKKFTIAIVLFIIYLPGFVKIQKLNHYKKELERKIKLLKEENKQLSEEIYKLQHDPLYIEKVAREELKLGKEGEIIYKVPSEKK
;
A
#
# COMPACT_ATOMS: atom_id res chain seq x y z
N MET A 1 34.92 -40.34 28.79
CA MET A 1 34.96 -38.92 28.35
C MET A 1 33.93 -38.13 29.15
N ILE A 2 34.29 -37.65 30.35
CA ILE A 2 33.37 -37.00 31.29
C ILE A 2 33.50 -35.49 31.07
N LEU A 3 32.51 -34.88 30.40
CA LEU A 3 32.47 -33.42 30.24
C LEU A 3 32.51 -32.77 31.63
N PRO A 4 33.46 -31.86 31.91
CA PRO A 4 33.57 -31.28 33.23
C PRO A 4 32.30 -30.47 33.51
N LYS A 5 31.65 -30.74 34.65
CA LYS A 5 30.36 -30.12 35.07
C LYS A 5 30.34 -28.58 34.97
N ARG A 6 31.52 -27.93 34.99
CA ARG A 6 31.71 -26.49 34.78
C ARG A 6 31.34 -26.03 33.36
N LEU A 7 31.62 -26.82 32.33
CA LEU A 7 31.19 -26.52 30.96
C LEU A 7 29.67 -26.63 30.82
N PHE A 8 29.06 -27.64 31.45
CA PHE A 8 27.61 -27.82 31.43
C PHE A 8 26.88 -26.63 32.07
N LYS A 9 27.41 -26.10 33.19
CA LYS A 9 26.88 -24.87 33.82
C LYS A 9 26.96 -23.64 32.92
N LYS A 10 28.06 -23.46 32.17
CA LYS A 10 28.20 -22.35 31.21
C LYS A 10 27.20 -22.49 30.06
N PHE A 11 27.01 -23.71 29.55
CA PHE A 11 26.02 -24.00 28.52
C PHE A 11 24.60 -23.70 28.99
N THR A 12 24.23 -24.11 30.21
CA THR A 12 22.89 -23.80 30.75
C THR A 12 22.66 -22.30 30.91
N ILE A 13 23.65 -21.53 31.34
CA ILE A 13 23.53 -20.06 31.44
C ILE A 13 23.37 -19.44 30.04
N ALA A 14 24.15 -19.89 29.06
CA ALA A 14 24.05 -19.40 27.69
C ALA A 14 22.67 -19.70 27.06
N ILE A 15 22.10 -20.89 27.31
CA ILE A 15 20.76 -21.26 26.82
C ILE A 15 19.69 -20.37 27.46
N VAL A 16 19.76 -20.13 28.77
CA VAL A 16 18.81 -19.24 29.45
C VAL A 16 18.88 -17.81 28.90
N LEU A 17 20.08 -17.27 28.70
CA LEU A 17 20.26 -15.95 28.09
C LEU A 17 19.71 -15.91 26.66
N PHE A 18 19.94 -16.95 25.87
CA PHE A 18 19.44 -17.04 24.50
C PHE A 18 17.91 -17.05 24.44
N ILE A 19 17.25 -17.81 25.32
CA ILE A 19 15.78 -17.86 25.40
C ILE A 19 15.20 -16.49 25.77
N ILE A 20 15.85 -15.76 26.67
CA ILE A 20 15.42 -14.41 27.08
C ILE A 20 15.58 -13.42 25.92
N TYR A 21 16.63 -13.54 25.11
CA TYR A 21 16.96 -12.57 24.07
C TYR A 21 16.19 -12.77 22.74
N LEU A 22 15.91 -14.03 22.39
CA LEU A 22 15.16 -14.42 21.19
C LEU A 22 13.87 -13.62 20.92
N PRO A 23 12.91 -13.51 21.87
CA PRO A 23 11.65 -12.81 21.61
C PRO A 23 11.86 -11.31 21.35
N GLY A 24 12.83 -10.69 22.02
CA GLY A 24 13.20 -9.28 21.79
C GLY A 24 13.69 -9.04 20.37
N PHE A 25 14.57 -9.93 19.89
CA PHE A 25 15.09 -9.86 18.52
C PHE A 25 13.99 -10.01 17.47
N VAL A 26 13.09 -11.00 17.63
CA VAL A 26 11.97 -11.21 16.71
C VAL A 26 11.02 -10.02 16.71
N LYS A 27 10.75 -9.41 17.86
CA LYS A 27 9.89 -8.22 17.98
C LYS A 27 10.46 -7.03 17.20
N ILE A 28 11.77 -6.78 17.33
CA ILE A 28 12.45 -5.69 16.61
C ILE A 28 12.36 -5.91 15.10
N GLN A 29 12.59 -7.14 14.63
CA GLN A 29 12.49 -7.46 13.20
C GLN A 29 11.07 -7.25 12.66
N LYS A 30 10.04 -7.67 13.39
CA LYS A 30 8.64 -7.40 13.03
C LYS A 30 8.34 -5.91 12.97
N LEU A 31 8.82 -5.15 13.95
CA LEU A 31 8.59 -3.70 14.02
C LEU A 31 9.27 -2.96 12.86
N ASN A 32 10.50 -3.35 12.52
CA ASN A 32 11.22 -2.82 11.37
C ASN A 32 10.51 -3.12 10.05
N HIS A 33 9.97 -4.34 9.90
CA HIS A 33 9.19 -4.70 8.73
C HIS A 33 7.93 -3.84 8.61
N TYR A 34 7.15 -3.74 9.69
CA TYR A 34 5.93 -2.94 9.73
C TYR A 34 6.21 -1.45 9.45
N LYS A 35 7.29 -0.90 10.02
CA LYS A 35 7.75 0.46 9.74
C LYS A 35 7.99 0.67 8.23
N LYS A 36 8.71 -0.25 7.59
CA LYS A 36 9.00 -0.17 6.15
C LYS A 36 7.75 -0.26 5.28
N GLU A 37 6.78 -1.10 5.66
CA GLU A 37 5.48 -1.15 4.98
C GLU A 37 4.70 0.16 5.12
N LEU A 38 4.69 0.74 6.32
CA LEU A 38 4.00 1.99 6.59
C LEU A 38 4.62 3.15 5.81
N GLU A 39 5.95 3.23 5.75
CA GLU A 39 6.67 4.22 4.95
C GLU A 39 6.32 4.10 3.46
N ARG A 40 6.22 2.87 2.92
CA ARG A 40 5.77 2.64 1.54
C ARG A 40 4.34 3.12 1.33
N LYS A 41 3.41 2.78 2.24
CA LYS A 41 2.01 3.23 2.16
C LYS A 41 1.90 4.75 2.19
N ILE A 42 2.65 5.41 3.08
CA ILE A 42 2.70 6.88 3.15
C ILE A 42 3.19 7.46 1.82
N LYS A 43 4.23 6.89 1.22
CA LYS A 43 4.74 7.36 -0.07
C LYS A 43 3.69 7.24 -1.18
N LEU A 44 3.00 6.10 -1.26
CA LEU A 44 1.96 5.86 -2.26
C LEU A 44 0.79 6.83 -2.09
N LEU A 45 0.28 6.98 -0.87
CA LEU A 45 -0.83 7.89 -0.57
C LEU A 45 -0.48 9.35 -0.84
N LYS A 46 0.77 9.75 -0.62
CA LYS A 46 1.22 11.11 -0.97
C LYS A 46 1.21 11.34 -2.48
N GLU A 47 1.64 10.36 -3.26
CA GLU A 47 1.61 10.45 -4.72
C GLU A 47 0.18 10.49 -5.24
N GLU A 48 -0.70 9.62 -4.73
CA GLU A 48 -2.12 9.60 -5.06
C GLU A 48 -2.81 10.92 -4.71
N ASN A 49 -2.55 11.47 -3.53
CA ASN A 49 -3.11 12.76 -3.12
C ASN A 49 -2.63 13.90 -4.03
N LYS A 50 -1.35 13.89 -4.44
CA LYS A 50 -0.83 14.87 -5.40
C LYS A 50 -1.56 14.78 -6.74
N GLN A 51 -1.74 13.57 -7.28
CA GLN A 51 -2.44 13.34 -8.54
C GLN A 51 -3.90 13.80 -8.46
N LEU A 52 -4.61 13.44 -7.39
CA LEU A 52 -5.99 13.87 -7.16
C LEU A 52 -6.09 15.40 -7.03
N SER A 53 -5.13 16.04 -6.37
CA SER A 53 -5.10 17.50 -6.24
C SER A 53 -4.92 18.19 -7.60
N GLU A 54 -4.05 17.65 -8.46
CA GLU A 54 -3.87 18.14 -9.83
C GLU A 54 -5.14 17.92 -10.67
N GLU A 55 -5.83 16.80 -10.49
CA GLU A 55 -7.09 16.50 -11.16
C GLU A 55 -8.20 17.45 -10.72
N ILE A 56 -8.35 17.70 -9.41
CA ILE A 56 -9.29 18.69 -8.87
C ILE A 56 -8.99 20.08 -9.46
N TYR A 57 -7.72 20.47 -9.55
CA TYR A 57 -7.34 21.75 -10.14
C TYR A 57 -7.80 21.87 -11.60
N LYS A 58 -7.58 20.83 -12.42
CA LYS A 58 -8.04 20.78 -13.81
C LYS A 58 -9.56 20.83 -13.90
N LEU A 59 -10.28 20.08 -13.06
CA LEU A 59 -11.74 20.09 -12.99
C LEU A 59 -12.34 21.44 -12.55
N GLN A 60 -11.56 22.31 -11.92
CA GLN A 60 -12.02 23.64 -11.50
C GLN A 60 -11.64 24.75 -12.48
N HIS A 61 -10.51 24.61 -13.16
CA HIS A 61 -9.89 25.73 -13.91
C HIS A 61 -9.74 25.47 -15.41
N ASP A 62 -9.99 24.25 -15.89
CA ASP A 62 -9.88 23.90 -17.32
C ASP A 62 -11.26 23.54 -17.90
N PRO A 63 -11.94 24.49 -18.58
CA PRO A 63 -13.24 24.26 -19.20
C PRO A 63 -13.27 23.12 -20.23
N LEU A 64 -12.17 22.89 -20.95
CA LEU A 64 -12.08 21.80 -21.93
C LEU A 64 -11.98 20.44 -21.24
N TYR A 65 -11.25 20.38 -20.12
CA TYR A 65 -11.18 19.17 -19.31
C TYR A 65 -12.51 18.85 -18.64
N ILE A 66 -13.21 19.86 -18.11
CA ILE A 66 -14.57 19.72 -17.55
C ILE A 66 -15.54 19.18 -18.59
N GLU A 67 -15.54 19.75 -19.79
CA GLU A 67 -16.41 19.29 -20.89
C GLU A 67 -16.09 17.84 -21.27
N LYS A 68 -14.81 17.48 -21.37
CA LYS A 68 -14.39 16.11 -21.68
C LYS A 68 -14.90 15.12 -20.62
N VAL A 69 -14.70 15.41 -19.33
CA VAL A 69 -15.15 14.54 -18.24
C VAL A 69 -16.68 14.46 -18.19
N ALA A 70 -17.39 15.56 -18.42
CA ALA A 70 -18.85 15.57 -18.50
C ALA A 70 -19.36 14.70 -19.67
N ARG A 71 -18.71 14.72 -20.83
CA ARG A 71 -19.05 13.85 -21.97
C ARG A 71 -18.86 12.37 -21.65
N GLU A 72 -17.76 12.04 -20.97
CA GLU A 72 -17.41 10.66 -20.58
C GLU A 72 -18.37 10.11 -19.49
N GLU A 73 -18.60 10.86 -18.42
CA GLU A 73 -19.44 10.45 -17.28
C GLU A 73 -20.94 10.44 -17.61
N LEU A 74 -21.43 11.46 -18.35
CA LEU A 74 -22.85 11.58 -18.69
C LEU A 74 -23.23 10.84 -19.97
N LYS A 75 -22.25 10.23 -20.67
CA LYS A 75 -22.42 9.68 -22.02
C LYS A 75 -23.18 10.68 -22.90
N LEU A 76 -22.66 11.90 -23.00
CA LEU A 76 -23.22 12.95 -23.86
C LEU A 76 -22.25 13.13 -25.03
N GLY A 77 -22.72 12.83 -26.25
CA GLY A 77 -21.98 13.10 -27.49
C GLY A 77 -21.92 14.60 -27.76
N LYS A 78 -21.15 15.02 -28.77
CA LYS A 78 -21.16 16.44 -29.21
C LYS A 78 -22.57 16.90 -29.56
N GLU A 79 -22.82 18.22 -29.55
CA GLU A 79 -24.00 18.79 -30.20
C GLU A 79 -24.11 18.23 -31.64
N GLY A 80 -25.19 17.48 -31.90
CA GLY A 80 -25.44 16.81 -33.19
C GLY A 80 -25.13 15.31 -33.25
N GLU A 81 -24.61 14.67 -32.19
CA GLU A 81 -24.33 13.23 -32.18
C GLU A 81 -25.42 12.43 -31.43
N ILE A 82 -25.98 11.40 -32.08
CA ILE A 82 -27.00 10.49 -31.50
C ILE A 82 -26.29 9.27 -30.91
N ILE A 83 -26.41 9.05 -29.60
CA ILE A 83 -25.84 7.88 -28.94
C ILE A 83 -26.75 6.67 -29.14
N TYR A 84 -26.32 5.74 -29.99
CA TYR A 84 -26.95 4.43 -30.15
C TYR A 84 -26.49 3.48 -29.03
N LYS A 85 -27.40 3.15 -28.10
CA LYS A 85 -27.24 1.98 -27.23
C LYS A 85 -27.76 0.76 -27.98
N VAL A 86 -26.86 -0.09 -28.48
CA VAL A 86 -27.25 -1.38 -29.06
C VAL A 86 -27.56 -2.33 -27.89
N PRO A 87 -28.81 -2.81 -27.72
CA PRO A 87 -29.06 -3.87 -26.75
C PRO A 87 -28.30 -5.11 -27.22
N SER A 88 -27.40 -5.62 -26.37
CA SER A 88 -26.85 -6.95 -26.57
C SER A 88 -27.97 -7.95 -26.37
N GLU A 89 -28.56 -8.40 -27.47
CA GLU A 89 -29.35 -9.63 -27.47
C GLU A 89 -28.43 -10.74 -26.98
N LYS A 90 -28.67 -11.18 -25.74
CA LYS A 90 -28.14 -12.45 -25.25
C LYS A 90 -28.78 -13.55 -26.10
N LYS A 91 -27.99 -14.17 -26.98
CA LYS A 91 -28.21 -15.55 -27.39
C LYS A 91 -27.55 -16.49 -26.39
#